data_AF-A0A954N0K2-F1
#
_entry.id   AF-A0A954N0K2-F1
#
_cell.length_a   1.000
_cell.length_b   1.000
_cell.length_c   1.000
_cell.angle_alpha   90.00
_cell.angle_beta   90.00
_cell.angle_gamma   90.00
#
_symmetry.space_group_name_H-M   'P 1'
#
loop_
_entity.id
_entity.type
_entity.pdbx_description
1 polymer ?
#
loop_
_entity_poly.entity_id
_entity_poly.type
_entity_poly.pdbx_seq_one_letter_code
_entity_poly.pdbx_strand_id
1 'polypeptide(L)'
;MILDHLDNADRYVNVHPGFAAAFEFLRSQDFSQYKEGRHEVDGERLYLMMNRCPGRGRSGAIFEAHRKYIDIQLTVSGVEEMGWCRTASCEQVKSPYNLEADYALYTDEPTFWMSTP
;
A
#
# COMPACT_ATOMS: atom_id res chain seq x y z
N MET A 1 -4.44 -9.21 -3.53
CA MET A 1 -4.40 -7.84 -4.04
C MET A 1 -5.76 -7.50 -4.63
N ILE A 2 -6.23 -6.28 -4.39
CA ILE A 2 -7.38 -5.70 -5.07
C ILE A 2 -6.84 -4.45 -5.76
N LEU A 3 -7.11 -4.31 -7.06
CA LEU A 3 -6.79 -3.11 -7.84
C LEU A 3 -8.10 -2.61 -8.44
N ASP A 4 -8.51 -1.41 -8.05
CA ASP A 4 -9.73 -0.77 -8.55
C ASP A 4 -9.66 0.75 -8.31
N HIS A 5 -10.63 1.49 -8.85
CA HIS A 5 -10.85 2.89 -8.53
C HIS A 5 -11.53 3.06 -7.16
N LEU A 6 -11.20 4.14 -6.45
CA LEU A 6 -11.80 4.48 -5.15
C LEU A 6 -13.33 4.65 -5.23
N ASP A 7 -13.86 5.06 -6.38
CA ASP A 7 -15.29 5.15 -6.65
C ASP A 7 -16.01 3.80 -6.49
N ASN A 8 -15.30 2.69 -6.72
CA ASN A 8 -15.82 1.33 -6.59
C ASN A 8 -15.62 0.73 -5.18
N ALA A 9 -15.06 1.49 -4.22
CA ALA A 9 -14.65 0.95 -2.93
C ALA A 9 -15.80 0.34 -2.09
N ASP A 10 -17.05 0.73 -2.36
CA ASP A 10 -18.26 0.18 -1.71
C ASP A 10 -18.44 -1.32 -1.98
N ARG A 11 -17.88 -1.83 -3.08
CA ARG A 11 -17.88 -3.27 -3.39
C ARG A 11 -17.04 -4.07 -2.41
N TYR A 12 -16.12 -3.42 -1.70
CA TYR A 12 -15.10 -4.06 -0.88
C TYR A 12 -15.25 -3.80 0.62
N VAL A 13 -16.19 -2.96 1.06
CA VAL A 13 -16.35 -2.63 2.50
C VAL A 13 -16.56 -3.86 3.40
N ASN A 14 -17.15 -4.93 2.85
CA ASN A 14 -17.41 -6.18 3.58
C ASN A 14 -16.23 -7.16 3.57
N VAL A 15 -15.13 -6.85 2.87
CA VAL A 15 -13.93 -7.72 2.82
C VAL A 15 -13.16 -7.67 4.14
N HIS A 16 -13.16 -6.52 4.83
CA HIS A 16 -12.50 -6.35 6.11
C HIS A 16 -13.23 -5.28 6.95
N PRO A 17 -13.41 -5.48 8.26
CA PRO A 17 -14.16 -4.54 9.11
C PRO A 17 -13.60 -3.11 9.14
N GLY A 18 -12.30 -2.95 8.91
CA GLY A 18 -11.66 -1.62 8.84
C GLY A 18 -11.82 -0.89 7.49
N PHE A 19 -12.29 -1.56 6.43
CA PHE A 19 -12.31 -0.95 5.10
C PHE A 19 -13.37 0.13 4.95
N ALA A 20 -14.52 0.01 5.60
CA ALA A 20 -15.54 1.07 5.57
C ALA A 20 -14.97 2.41 6.07
N ALA A 21 -14.32 2.41 7.24
CA ALA A 21 -13.70 3.61 7.80
C ALA A 21 -12.54 4.13 6.95
N ALA A 22 -11.69 3.23 6.41
CA ALA A 22 -10.58 3.62 5.55
C ALA A 22 -11.07 4.28 4.24
N PHE A 23 -12.08 3.72 3.58
CA PHE A 23 -12.61 4.28 2.33
C PHE A 23 -13.38 5.58 2.56
N GLU A 24 -14.13 5.69 3.66
CA GLU A 24 -14.76 6.96 4.06
C GLU A 24 -13.72 8.05 4.30
N PHE A 25 -12.63 7.73 4.99
CA PHE A 25 -11.50 8.64 5.16
C PHE A 25 -10.92 9.04 3.79
N LEU A 26 -10.56 8.08 2.93
CA LEU A 26 -9.93 8.37 1.64
C LEU A 26 -10.78 9.28 0.72
N ARG A 27 -12.11 9.19 0.78
CA ARG A 27 -13.03 10.01 -0.03
C ARG A 27 -13.30 11.41 0.53
N SER A 28 -13.11 11.60 1.83
CA SER A 28 -13.48 12.84 2.54
C SER A 28 -12.34 13.83 2.69
N GLN A 29 -11.10 13.44 2.39
CA GLN A 29 -9.92 14.28 2.59
C GLN A 29 -9.45 15.03 1.33
N ASP A 30 -8.93 16.24 1.52
CA ASP A 30 -8.10 16.94 0.56
C ASP A 30 -6.61 16.67 0.87
N PHE A 31 -6.02 15.70 0.16
CA PHE A 31 -4.63 15.31 0.34
C PHE A 31 -3.60 16.39 -0.05
N SER A 32 -4.01 17.47 -0.73
CA SER A 32 -3.11 18.60 -1.02
C SER A 32 -2.60 19.27 0.26
N GLN A 33 -3.36 19.18 1.36
CA GLN A 33 -3.04 19.80 2.65
C GLN A 33 -2.15 18.93 3.56
N TYR A 34 -1.98 17.65 3.22
CA TYR A 34 -1.20 16.71 4.04
C TYR A 34 0.30 16.84 3.79
N LYS A 35 1.05 17.03 4.87
CA LYS A 35 2.52 16.99 4.87
C LYS A 35 3.02 15.54 4.70
N GLU A 36 4.24 15.37 4.22
CA GLU A 36 4.86 14.03 4.18
C GLU A 36 4.98 13.43 5.59
N GLY A 37 4.87 12.10 5.66
CA GLY A 37 4.99 11.33 6.89
C GLY A 37 3.67 10.73 7.39
N ARG A 38 3.69 10.32 8.66
CA ARG A 38 2.59 9.60 9.32
C ARG A 38 1.54 10.57 9.85
N HIS A 39 0.27 10.29 9.56
CA HIS A 39 -0.89 10.97 10.14
C HIS A 39 -1.81 9.93 10.77
N GLU A 40 -2.15 10.13 12.04
CA GLU A 40 -3.08 9.25 12.75
C GLU A 40 -4.52 9.51 12.28
N VAL A 41 -5.28 8.43 12.03
CA VAL A 41 -6.71 8.52 11.68
C VAL A 41 -7.56 7.87 12.77
N ASP A 42 -7.17 6.68 13.23
CA ASP A 42 -7.78 5.97 14.35
C ASP A 42 -6.70 5.21 15.15
N GLY A 43 -5.84 5.96 15.85
CA GLY A 43 -4.75 5.37 16.63
C GLY A 43 -3.79 4.54 15.77
N GLU A 44 -3.39 3.41 16.33
CA GLU A 44 -2.62 2.38 15.63
C GLU A 44 -3.48 1.51 14.71
N ARG A 45 -4.82 1.64 14.70
CA ARG A 45 -5.68 0.77 13.87
C ARG A 45 -5.77 1.23 12.41
N LEU A 46 -5.68 2.54 12.21
CA LEU A 46 -5.71 3.18 10.89
C LEU A 46 -4.87 4.45 10.94
N TYR A 47 -3.88 4.53 10.06
CA TYR A 47 -3.07 5.73 9.88
C TYR A 47 -2.74 5.89 8.39
N LEU A 48 -2.53 7.13 7.97
CA LEU A 48 -2.08 7.48 6.64
C LEU A 48 -0.56 7.65 6.66
N MET A 49 0.11 7.07 5.66
CA MET A 49 1.49 7.42 5.32
C MET A 49 1.48 8.24 4.03
N MET A 50 1.77 9.54 4.14
CA MET A 50 1.82 10.42 2.98
C MET A 50 3.24 10.52 2.43
N ASN A 51 3.45 10.10 1.18
CA ASN A 51 4.75 10.14 0.51
C ASN A 51 4.70 11.06 -0.72
N ARG A 52 5.70 11.93 -0.89
CA ARG A 52 5.86 12.80 -2.07
C ARG A 52 7.27 12.63 -2.64
N CYS A 53 7.56 11.47 -3.20
CA CYS A 53 8.86 11.16 -3.80
C CYS A 53 8.73 10.67 -5.25
N PRO A 54 9.77 10.84 -6.09
CA PRO A 54 9.84 10.15 -7.38
C PRO A 54 9.81 8.64 -7.20
N GLY A 55 9.15 7.94 -8.12
CA GLY A 55 9.20 6.48 -8.19
C GLY A 55 10.64 5.97 -8.36
N ARG A 56 10.91 4.77 -7.82
CA ARG A 56 12.26 4.18 -7.84
C ARG A 56 12.62 3.50 -9.16
N GLY A 57 11.63 3.33 -10.04
CA GLY A 57 11.73 2.54 -11.27
C GLY A 57 11.87 1.04 -10.99
N ARG A 58 11.64 0.22 -12.02
CA ARG A 58 11.60 -1.25 -11.90
C ARG A 58 12.88 -1.84 -11.30
N SER A 59 14.05 -1.36 -11.73
CA SER A 59 15.34 -1.86 -11.24
C SER A 59 15.67 -1.45 -9.81
N GLY A 60 15.03 -0.39 -9.29
CA GLY A 60 15.20 0.09 -7.92
C GLY A 60 14.12 -0.41 -6.96
N ALA A 61 13.11 -1.12 -7.46
CA ALA A 61 12.03 -1.66 -6.65
C ALA A 61 12.49 -2.89 -5.86
N ILE A 62 12.01 -3.01 -4.63
CA ILE A 62 12.26 -4.15 -3.73
C ILE A 62 10.90 -4.59 -3.22
N PHE A 63 10.67 -5.90 -3.17
CA PHE A 63 9.42 -6.42 -2.63
C PHE A 63 9.38 -6.29 -1.12
N GLU A 64 8.21 -5.89 -0.63
CA GLU A 64 7.89 -5.77 0.79
C GLU A 64 6.57 -6.51 1.07
N ALA A 65 6.46 -7.13 2.24
CA ALA A 65 5.23 -7.79 2.68
C ALA A 65 4.99 -7.62 4.18
N HIS A 66 3.74 -7.36 4.54
CA HIS A 66 3.25 -7.11 5.90
C HIS A 66 2.42 -8.30 6.42
N ARG A 67 2.28 -8.42 7.74
CA ARG A 67 1.42 -9.43 8.39
C ARG A 67 0.41 -8.83 9.37
N LYS A 68 0.70 -7.68 9.99
CA LYS A 68 -0.21 -7.00 10.92
C LYS A 68 -1.10 -5.97 10.20
N TYR A 69 -0.53 -5.24 9.24
CA TYR A 69 -1.23 -4.21 8.49
C TYR A 69 -1.58 -4.67 7.07
N ILE A 70 -2.67 -4.10 6.56
CA ILE A 70 -3.10 -4.22 5.18
C ILE A 70 -2.86 -2.86 4.53
N ASP A 71 -2.08 -2.86 3.45
CA ASP A 71 -1.87 -1.66 2.66
C ASP A 71 -3.06 -1.35 1.76
N ILE A 72 -3.59 -0.13 1.90
CA ILE A 72 -4.48 0.50 0.92
C ILE A 72 -3.68 1.64 0.30
N GLN A 73 -3.13 1.40 -0.89
CA GLN A 73 -2.29 2.38 -1.58
C GLN A 73 -3.14 3.15 -2.60
N LEU A 74 -3.09 4.48 -2.53
CA LEU A 74 -3.80 5.39 -3.42
C LEU A 74 -2.79 6.39 -4.02
N THR A 75 -2.69 6.42 -5.34
CA THR A 75 -1.95 7.45 -6.04
C THR A 75 -2.81 8.72 -6.05
N VAL A 76 -2.34 9.76 -5.35
CA VAL A 76 -3.06 11.04 -5.24
C VAL A 76 -2.83 11.92 -6.48
N SER A 77 -1.62 11.87 -7.03
CA SER A 77 -1.27 12.58 -8.26
C SER A 77 -0.10 11.90 -8.96
N GLY A 78 -0.12 11.90 -10.29
CA GLY A 78 0.97 11.39 -11.11
C GLY A 78 0.63 10.02 -11.68
N VAL A 79 1.62 9.15 -11.76
CA VAL A 79 1.44 7.74 -12.11
C VAL A 79 2.45 6.96 -11.28
N GLU A 80 1.99 5.90 -10.62
CA GLU A 80 2.87 4.94 -9.95
C GLU A 80 2.87 3.62 -10.71
N GLU A 81 3.99 2.91 -10.69
CA GLU A 81 4.09 1.55 -11.23
C GLU A 81 4.44 0.56 -10.12
N MET A 82 3.56 -0.41 -9.91
CA MET A 82 3.68 -1.38 -8.82
C MET A 82 3.92 -2.77 -9.37
N GLY A 83 5.02 -3.38 -8.94
CA GLY A 83 5.26 -4.81 -9.14
C GLY A 83 4.48 -5.60 -8.11
N TRP A 84 3.92 -6.75 -8.50
CA TRP A 84 3.28 -7.65 -7.56
C TRP A 84 3.73 -9.09 -7.74
N CYS A 85 3.95 -9.78 -6.63
CA CYS A 85 4.12 -11.21 -6.55
C CYS A 85 3.37 -11.72 -5.30
N ARG A 86 2.83 -12.93 -5.37
CA ARG A 86 2.23 -13.56 -4.19
C ARG A 86 3.35 -13.89 -3.19
N THR A 87 3.23 -13.46 -1.94
CA THR A 87 4.27 -13.66 -0.91
C THR A 87 4.72 -15.12 -0.76
N ALA A 88 3.78 -16.07 -0.86
CA ALA A 88 4.09 -17.51 -0.79
C ALA A 88 4.82 -18.08 -2.03
N SER A 89 5.06 -17.24 -3.04
CA SER A 89 5.86 -17.53 -4.23
C SER A 89 7.19 -16.75 -4.23
N CYS A 90 7.43 -15.90 -3.23
CA CYS A 90 8.72 -15.22 -3.06
C CYS A 90 9.69 -16.13 -2.29
N GLU A 91 10.79 -16.51 -2.93
CA GLU A 91 11.78 -17.44 -2.37
C GLU A 91 13.08 -16.71 -2.01
N GLN A 92 13.36 -15.56 -2.63
CA GLN A 92 14.59 -14.80 -2.45
C GLN A 92 14.47 -13.78 -1.33
N VAL A 93 14.58 -14.25 -0.08
CA VAL A 93 14.52 -13.40 1.12
C VAL A 93 15.76 -12.48 1.19
N LYS A 94 15.54 -11.17 1.06
CA LYS A 94 16.56 -10.14 1.30
C LYS A 94 16.69 -9.80 2.79
N SER A 95 15.56 -9.70 3.47
CA SER A 95 15.51 -9.45 4.91
C SER A 95 14.35 -10.23 5.51
N PRO A 96 14.60 -11.05 6.55
CA PRO A 96 13.55 -11.84 7.17
C PRO A 96 12.53 -10.94 7.85
N TYR A 97 11.34 -11.49 8.10
CA TYR A 97 10.23 -10.75 8.70
C TYR A 97 10.60 -10.15 10.07
N ASN A 98 10.46 -8.84 10.19
CA ASN A 98 10.61 -8.08 11.42
C ASN A 98 9.25 -7.89 12.09
N LEU A 99 9.06 -8.42 13.29
CA LEU A 99 7.80 -8.34 14.01
C LEU A 99 7.46 -6.90 14.46
N GLU A 100 8.45 -6.10 14.84
CA GLU A 100 8.24 -4.75 15.35
C GLU A 100 7.86 -3.80 14.22
N ALA A 101 8.59 -3.86 13.10
CA ALA A 101 8.36 -3.01 11.94
C ALA A 101 7.32 -3.57 10.94
N ASP A 102 6.83 -4.79 11.17
CA ASP A 102 5.83 -5.49 10.35
C ASP A 102 6.19 -5.63 8.86
N TYR A 103 7.45 -5.93 8.52
CA TYR A 103 7.80 -6.17 7.12
C TYR A 103 8.84 -7.27 6.92
N ALA A 104 8.82 -7.88 5.74
CA ALA A 104 9.90 -8.70 5.18
C ALA A 104 10.26 -8.16 3.80
N LEU A 105 11.53 -8.28 3.39
CA LEU A 105 12.00 -7.83 2.07
C LEU A 105 12.44 -8.98 1.19
N TYR A 106 12.17 -8.88 -0.12
CA TYR A 106 12.49 -9.89 -1.12
C TYR A 106 13.10 -9.28 -2.39
N THR A 107 13.91 -10.07 -3.12
CA THR A 107 14.48 -9.69 -4.43
C THR A 107 13.95 -10.52 -5.59
N ASP A 108 12.84 -11.24 -5.39
CA ASP A 108 12.17 -11.97 -6.46
C ASP A 108 11.70 -11.02 -7.58
N GLU A 109 11.49 -11.58 -8.77
CA GLU A 109 10.91 -10.86 -9.89
C GLU A 109 9.38 -10.80 -9.77
N PRO A 110 8.74 -9.70 -10.21
CA PRO A 110 7.30 -9.58 -10.20
C PRO A 110 6.61 -10.56 -11.14
N THR A 111 5.45 -11.06 -10.71
CA THR A 111 4.54 -11.81 -11.57
C THR A 111 3.97 -10.90 -12.66
N PHE A 112 3.65 -9.65 -12.32
CA PHE A 112 3.26 -8.62 -13.26
C PHE A 112 3.52 -7.22 -12.70
N TRP A 113 3.55 -6.25 -13.61
CA TRP A 113 3.56 -4.82 -13.31
C TRP A 113 2.19 -4.24 -13.60
N MET A 114 1.78 -3.26 -12.80
CA MET A 114 0.57 -2.47 -13.06
C MET A 114 0.86 -0.99 -12.85
N SER A 115 0.13 -0.14 -13.57
CA SER A 115 0.20 1.30 -13.40
C SER A 115 -1.07 1.82 -12.74
N THR A 116 -0.93 2.71 -11.77
CA THR A 116 -2.04 3.40 -11.12
C THR A 116 -1.91 4.91 -11.40
N PRO A 117 -2.95 5.55 -11.97
CA PRO A 117 -2.99 7.01 -12.13
C PRO A 117 -3.15 7.71 -10.77
#